data_AF-A0A9E2Y5Q6-F1
#
_entry.id   AF-A0A9E2Y5Q6-F1
#
_cell.length_a   1.000
_cell.length_b   1.000
_cell.length_c   1.000
_cell.angle_alpha   90.00
_cell.angle_beta   90.00
_cell.angle_gamma   90.00
#
_symmetry.space_group_name_H-M   'P 1'
#
loop_
_entity.id
_entity.type
_entity.pdbx_description
1 polymer ?
#
loop_
_entity_poly.entity_id
_entity_poly.type
_entity_poly.pdbx_seq_one_letter_code
_entity_poly.pdbx_strand_id
1 'polypeptide(L)'
;MFSKLRPLARLSLLLASGVGLASCSQASGPALLPQGAPQNSCYVVKQDPTTVQATITFYGWPDNTPPGNRIAHPVIHKRAGGDGTYCNPTTFATERSNDKRIPYGIKIYVPFLKQYFIREDLCAASGPPTGSGSNGCYKLWFDLWIGGNGSSKPHAVVACELELTPSRQVSVILWPRDGMPVAHPGAIYRNQPPPNGSCYGKPEK
;
A
#
# COMPACT_ATOMS: atom_id res chain seq x y z
N MET A 1 -22.44 -63.75 0.70
CA MET A 1 -23.49 -64.10 1.68
C MET A 1 -24.21 -62.81 2.09
N PHE A 2 -25.51 -62.75 1.76
CA PHE A 2 -26.62 -61.91 2.30
C PHE A 2 -26.35 -60.41 2.58
N SER A 3 -26.85 -59.42 1.81
CA SER A 3 -28.22 -59.01 1.42
C SER A 3 -29.20 -58.77 2.58
N LYS A 4 -29.70 -57.52 2.69
CA LYS A 4 -31.12 -57.08 2.91
C LYS A 4 -31.17 -55.57 3.20
N LEU A 5 -31.71 -54.73 2.31
CA LEU A 5 -33.13 -54.33 2.07
C LEU A 5 -33.66 -53.22 2.99
N ARG A 6 -34.22 -52.17 2.34
CA ARG A 6 -34.90 -50.97 2.87
C ARG A 6 -36.37 -51.26 3.26
N PRO A 7 -37.03 -50.33 3.98
CA PRO A 7 -38.35 -49.82 3.55
C PRO A 7 -38.43 -48.27 3.67
N LEU A 8 -38.94 -47.50 2.70
CA LEU A 8 -40.31 -47.23 2.21
C LEU A 8 -41.17 -46.25 3.05
N ALA A 9 -41.23 -45.02 2.52
CA ALA A 9 -42.25 -43.96 2.47
C ALA A 9 -43.45 -43.94 3.46
N ARG A 10 -43.77 -42.71 3.91
CA ARG A 10 -45.16 -42.27 4.12
C ARG A 10 -45.41 -40.93 3.43
N LEU A 11 -46.40 -40.98 2.53
CA LEU A 11 -47.01 -39.88 1.80
C LEU A 11 -48.27 -39.46 2.58
N SER A 12 -48.45 -38.17 2.85
CA SER A 12 -49.73 -37.62 3.29
C SER A 12 -50.07 -36.40 2.44
N LEU A 13 -51.12 -36.56 1.64
CA LEU A 13 -51.74 -35.57 0.77
C LEU A 13 -52.87 -34.89 1.54
N LEU A 14 -52.91 -33.56 1.57
CA LEU A 14 -54.12 -32.79 1.87
C LEU A 14 -54.20 -31.62 0.87
N LEU A 15 -55.22 -31.69 0.02
CA LEU A 15 -55.71 -30.61 -0.83
C LEU A 15 -56.61 -29.67 0.00
N ALA A 16 -56.52 -28.37 -0.25
CA ALA A 16 -57.70 -27.52 -0.41
C ALA A 16 -57.33 -26.15 -0.99
N SER A 17 -58.14 -25.75 -1.96
CA SER A 17 -58.06 -24.60 -2.86
C SER A 17 -58.32 -23.25 -2.16
N GLY A 18 -57.76 -22.18 -2.72
CA GLY A 18 -58.12 -20.80 -2.34
C GLY A 18 -57.64 -19.79 -3.38
N VAL A 19 -58.57 -19.37 -4.25
CA VAL A 19 -58.41 -18.32 -5.27
C VAL A 19 -58.21 -16.95 -4.60
N GLY A 20 -57.30 -16.14 -5.13
CA GLY A 20 -57.14 -14.73 -4.77
C GLY A 20 -56.15 -14.02 -5.69
N LEU A 21 -56.60 -13.62 -6.88
CA LEU A 21 -55.89 -12.67 -7.72
C LEU A 21 -55.96 -11.28 -7.04
N ALA A 22 -54.84 -10.83 -6.48
CA ALA A 22 -54.64 -9.44 -6.12
C ALA A 22 -53.51 -8.87 -7.00
N SER A 23 -53.90 -8.23 -8.10
CA SER A 23 -53.01 -7.37 -8.87
C SER A 23 -52.68 -6.13 -8.06
N CYS A 24 -51.50 -6.12 -7.42
CA CYS A 24 -50.87 -4.87 -7.00
C CYS A 24 -49.95 -4.42 -8.14
N SER A 25 -50.45 -3.50 -8.98
CA SER A 25 -49.61 -2.70 -9.87
C SER A 25 -48.68 -1.83 -9.01
N GLN A 26 -47.46 -2.30 -8.75
CA GLN A 26 -46.41 -1.41 -8.23
C GLN A 26 -45.91 -0.55 -9.39
N ALA A 27 -46.31 0.71 -9.37
CA ALA A 27 -45.65 1.75 -10.13
C ALA A 27 -44.17 1.80 -9.69
N SER A 28 -43.28 1.43 -10.60
CA SER A 28 -41.84 1.61 -10.45
C SER A 28 -41.54 3.11 -10.51
N GLY A 29 -41.60 3.77 -9.36
CA GLY A 29 -40.90 5.04 -9.17
C GLY A 29 -39.40 4.84 -9.37
N PRO A 30 -38.66 5.85 -9.86
CA PRO A 30 -37.21 5.73 -9.99
C PRO A 30 -36.63 5.42 -8.60
N ALA A 31 -35.93 4.29 -8.51
CA ALA A 31 -35.16 3.95 -7.33
C ALA A 31 -34.20 5.11 -7.05
N LEU A 32 -34.45 5.82 -5.94
CA LEU A 32 -33.46 6.72 -5.37
C LEU A 32 -32.21 5.87 -5.12
N LEU A 33 -31.16 6.14 -5.90
CA LEU A 33 -29.85 5.52 -5.71
C LEU A 33 -29.43 5.72 -4.25
N PRO A 34 -28.96 4.68 -3.54
CA PRO A 34 -28.49 4.84 -2.18
C PRO A 34 -27.36 5.86 -2.18
N GLN A 35 -27.54 6.93 -1.40
CA GLN A 35 -26.56 7.98 -1.20
C GLN A 35 -25.23 7.35 -0.77
N GLY A 36 -24.17 7.69 -1.51
CA GLY A 36 -22.86 7.09 -1.40
C GLY A 36 -22.31 7.11 0.02
N ALA A 37 -21.62 6.03 0.38
CA ALA A 37 -20.76 5.96 1.55
C ALA A 37 -19.82 7.18 1.60
N PRO A 38 -19.44 7.69 2.79
CA PRO A 38 -18.50 8.79 2.91
C PRO A 38 -17.19 8.40 2.21
N GLN A 39 -16.89 9.05 1.09
CA GLN A 39 -15.58 8.93 0.47
C GLN A 39 -14.59 9.59 1.43
N ASN A 40 -13.78 8.78 2.10
CA ASN A 40 -12.70 9.27 2.95
C ASN A 40 -11.92 10.34 2.17
N SER A 41 -11.97 11.58 2.63
CA SER A 41 -11.33 12.70 1.95
C SER A 41 -9.82 12.49 1.94
N CYS A 42 -9.26 12.50 0.74
CA CYS A 42 -7.82 12.43 0.53
C CYS A 42 -7.09 13.58 1.22
N TYR A 43 -5.91 13.34 1.80
CA TYR A 43 -4.99 14.44 2.13
C TYR A 43 -4.46 15.05 0.83
N VAL A 44 -5.05 16.14 0.37
CA VAL A 44 -4.66 16.79 -0.88
C VAL A 44 -3.53 17.78 -0.62
N VAL A 45 -2.51 17.72 -1.46
CA VAL A 45 -1.41 18.68 -1.47
C VAL A 45 -1.45 19.49 -2.76
N LYS A 46 -0.73 20.63 -2.79
CA LYS A 46 -0.48 21.35 -4.04
C LYS A 46 0.02 20.36 -5.09
N GLN A 47 -0.61 20.34 -6.26
CA GLN A 47 -0.15 19.56 -7.40
C GLN A 47 0.61 20.50 -8.35
N ASP A 48 1.92 20.31 -8.44
CA ASP A 48 2.82 21.14 -9.25
C ASP A 48 3.99 20.28 -9.74
N PRO A 49 3.71 19.32 -10.65
CA PRO A 49 4.61 18.22 -10.92
C PRO A 49 5.97 18.72 -11.41
N THR A 50 7.02 18.41 -10.66
CA THR A 50 8.39 18.71 -11.05
C THR A 50 9.20 17.43 -11.04
N THR A 51 9.84 17.09 -12.17
CA THR A 51 10.71 15.91 -12.24
C THR A 51 12.12 16.27 -11.79
N VAL A 52 12.69 15.41 -10.95
CA VAL A 52 14.06 15.52 -10.43
C VAL A 52 14.78 14.20 -10.62
N GLN A 53 16.12 14.22 -10.70
CA GLN A 53 16.93 13.01 -10.56
C GLN A 53 17.39 12.90 -9.11
N ALA A 54 17.15 11.75 -8.50
CA ALA A 54 17.47 11.50 -7.09
C ALA A 54 18.05 10.11 -6.89
N THR A 55 18.84 9.95 -5.84
CA THR A 55 19.19 8.62 -5.32
C THR A 55 17.98 8.06 -4.59
N ILE A 56 17.69 6.78 -4.79
CA ILE A 56 16.66 6.06 -4.05
C ILE A 56 17.27 4.82 -3.41
N THR A 57 16.93 4.60 -2.15
CA THR A 57 17.05 3.31 -1.48
C THR A 57 15.72 2.92 -0.87
N PHE A 58 15.73 1.78 -0.21
CA PHE A 58 14.59 1.23 0.49
C PHE A 58 15.00 0.87 1.91
N TYR A 59 14.05 1.01 2.83
CA TYR A 59 14.17 0.61 4.22
C TYR A 59 12.87 -0.05 4.67
N GLY A 60 12.95 -0.84 5.73
CA GLY A 60 11.84 -1.62 6.22
C GLY A 60 11.85 -1.71 7.75
N TRP A 61 11.00 -2.60 8.25
CA TRP A 61 10.89 -2.81 9.68
C TRP A 61 12.22 -3.09 10.42
N PRO A 62 13.14 -3.95 9.93
CA PRO A 62 14.30 -4.34 10.72
C PRO A 62 15.40 -3.27 10.78
N ASP A 63 15.49 -2.37 9.81
CA ASP A 63 16.58 -1.38 9.68
C ASP A 63 16.10 0.08 9.86
N ASN A 64 14.79 0.30 9.99
CA ASN A 64 14.29 1.53 10.61
C ASN A 64 14.90 1.73 12.00
N THR A 65 15.15 2.97 12.40
CA THR A 65 15.93 3.27 13.61
C THR A 65 15.09 3.90 14.72
N PRO A 66 14.85 3.19 15.84
CA PRO A 66 15.11 1.76 16.06
C PRO A 66 14.08 0.87 15.35
N PRO A 67 14.33 -0.46 15.26
CA PRO A 67 13.50 -1.36 14.47
C PRO A 67 12.01 -1.25 14.81
N GLY A 68 11.18 -1.23 13.78
CA GLY A 68 9.76 -0.92 13.91
C GLY A 68 9.24 -0.09 12.75
N ASN A 69 8.00 0.39 12.91
CA ASN A 69 7.35 1.29 11.96
C ASN A 69 7.06 2.67 12.58
N ARG A 70 7.89 3.11 13.52
CA ARG A 70 7.77 4.49 14.02
C ARG A 70 8.29 5.43 12.94
N ILE A 71 7.72 6.63 12.91
CA ILE A 71 8.05 7.70 11.97
C ILE A 71 8.31 8.98 12.76
N ALA A 72 9.24 9.80 12.30
CA ALA A 72 9.63 11.02 13.00
C ALA A 72 8.56 12.12 12.97
N HIS A 73 7.77 12.22 11.89
CA HIS A 73 6.84 13.31 11.66
C HIS A 73 5.53 12.83 10.99
N PRO A 74 4.62 12.21 11.77
CA PRO A 74 3.27 11.85 11.31
C PRO A 74 2.54 13.00 10.60
N VAL A 75 1.95 12.74 9.43
CA VAL A 75 1.04 13.68 8.75
C VAL A 75 -0.33 13.04 8.53
N ILE A 76 -0.36 11.89 7.85
CA ILE A 76 -1.58 11.10 7.62
C ILE A 76 -1.50 9.72 8.26
N HIS A 77 -0.29 9.16 8.40
CA HIS A 77 -0.09 7.91 9.10
C HIS A 77 0.42 8.16 10.52
N LYS A 78 0.06 7.27 11.45
CA LYS A 78 0.67 7.23 12.79
C LYS A 78 1.97 6.42 12.83
N ARG A 79 2.24 5.64 11.77
CA ARG A 79 3.31 4.65 11.63
C ARG A 79 3.66 4.51 10.15
N ALA A 80 4.88 4.12 9.83
CA ALA A 80 5.32 3.89 8.46
C ALA A 80 4.41 2.86 7.79
N GLY A 81 3.92 3.17 6.59
CA GLY A 81 2.91 2.38 5.91
C GLY A 81 2.40 3.06 4.66
N GLY A 82 1.17 2.74 4.26
CA GLY A 82 0.55 3.18 3.02
C GLY A 82 0.36 2.03 2.02
N ASP A 83 -0.50 2.25 1.04
CA ASP A 83 -0.73 1.31 -0.08
C ASP A 83 -0.19 1.83 -1.42
N GLY A 84 0.54 2.95 -1.41
CA GLY A 84 1.16 3.51 -2.61
C GLY A 84 0.19 4.23 -3.55
N THR A 85 -1.09 4.37 -3.19
CA THR A 85 -2.05 5.19 -3.93
C THR A 85 -1.91 6.67 -3.57
N TYR A 86 -2.51 7.56 -4.37
CA TYR A 86 -2.44 9.00 -4.08
C TYR A 86 -3.02 9.36 -2.71
N CYS A 87 -4.07 8.66 -2.25
CA CYS A 87 -4.76 8.99 -0.99
C CYS A 87 -4.25 8.23 0.22
N ASN A 88 -3.47 7.17 0.00
CA ASN A 88 -2.78 6.43 1.03
C ASN A 88 -1.33 6.13 0.59
N PRO A 89 -0.53 7.19 0.29
CA PRO A 89 0.82 7.05 -0.26
C PRO A 89 1.76 6.36 0.72
N THR A 90 2.79 5.67 0.24
CA THR A 90 3.72 4.97 1.11
C THR A 90 4.67 5.94 1.83
N THR A 91 4.97 5.73 3.11
CA THR A 91 5.92 6.57 3.84
C THR A 91 7.31 6.57 3.18
N PHE A 92 7.98 7.72 3.15
CA PHE A 92 9.40 7.80 2.85
C PHE A 92 10.14 8.71 3.81
N ALA A 93 11.46 8.54 3.85
CA ALA A 93 12.40 9.31 4.63
C ALA A 93 13.41 10.06 3.74
N THR A 94 13.87 11.21 4.20
CA THR A 94 15.01 11.94 3.63
C THR A 94 15.70 12.74 4.73
N GLU A 95 16.88 13.29 4.47
CA GLU A 95 17.65 14.05 5.45
C GLU A 95 17.14 15.48 5.70
N ARG A 96 17.50 16.04 6.86
CA ARG A 96 17.07 17.38 7.30
C ARG A 96 17.50 18.50 6.35
N SER A 97 18.64 18.36 5.68
CA SER A 97 19.11 19.40 4.74
C SER A 97 18.12 19.60 3.57
N ASN A 98 17.27 18.61 3.30
CA ASN A 98 16.21 18.70 2.29
C ASN A 98 14.90 19.34 2.80
N ASP A 99 14.78 19.74 4.07
CA ASP A 99 13.52 20.21 4.67
C ASP A 99 12.81 21.31 3.88
N LYS A 100 13.57 22.25 3.31
CA LYS A 100 13.02 23.34 2.50
C LYS A 100 12.47 22.86 1.15
N ARG A 101 13.11 21.87 0.53
CA ARG A 101 12.76 21.39 -0.82
C ARG A 101 11.74 20.26 -0.77
N ILE A 102 11.85 19.41 0.24
CA ILE A 102 11.06 18.19 0.43
C ILE A 102 10.42 18.29 1.82
N PRO A 103 9.47 19.21 2.06
CA PRO A 103 8.87 19.38 3.39
C PRO A 103 8.08 18.14 3.82
N TYR A 104 7.89 17.95 5.13
CA TYR A 104 6.99 16.89 5.61
C TYR A 104 5.58 17.05 5.03
N GLY A 105 4.95 15.93 4.68
CA GLY A 105 3.67 15.89 4.00
C GLY A 105 3.72 16.09 2.49
N ILE A 106 4.89 16.40 1.89
CA ILE A 106 5.01 16.37 0.43
C ILE A 106 4.72 14.95 -0.09
N LYS A 107 4.00 14.88 -1.21
CA LYS A 107 3.90 13.65 -2.00
C LYS A 107 4.93 13.64 -3.10
N ILE A 108 5.52 12.47 -3.33
CA ILE A 108 6.32 12.18 -4.51
C ILE A 108 5.70 11.00 -5.26
N TYR A 109 6.01 10.87 -6.54
CA TYR A 109 5.67 9.69 -7.33
C TYR A 109 6.95 9.13 -7.96
N VAL A 110 7.12 7.81 -7.86
CA VAL A 110 8.30 7.09 -8.34
C VAL A 110 7.89 6.29 -9.58
N PRO A 111 8.20 6.76 -10.81
CA PRO A 111 7.62 6.21 -12.04
C PRO A 111 7.94 4.75 -12.30
N PHE A 112 9.14 4.26 -11.94
CA PHE A 112 9.49 2.85 -12.17
C PHE A 112 8.77 1.89 -11.21
N LEU A 113 8.35 2.37 -10.03
CA LEU A 113 7.50 1.62 -9.10
C LEU A 113 6.01 1.80 -9.39
N LYS A 114 5.64 2.88 -10.08
CA LYS A 114 4.25 3.32 -10.25
C LYS A 114 3.54 3.39 -8.90
N GLN A 115 4.11 4.15 -7.96
CA GLN A 115 3.59 4.33 -6.62
C GLN A 115 3.84 5.77 -6.12
N TYR A 116 2.92 6.23 -5.28
CA TYR A 116 3.02 7.48 -4.54
C TYR A 116 3.66 7.25 -3.18
N PHE A 117 4.45 8.22 -2.74
CA PHE A 117 5.06 8.24 -1.41
C PHE A 117 4.83 9.58 -0.72
N ILE A 118 4.82 9.60 0.61
CA ILE A 118 4.68 10.81 1.44
C ILE A 118 5.81 10.94 2.45
N ARG A 119 6.35 12.14 2.62
CA ARG A 119 7.40 12.38 3.61
C ARG A 119 6.79 12.45 4.99
N GLU A 120 7.04 11.45 5.81
CA GLU A 120 6.65 11.46 7.23
C GLU A 120 7.77 10.98 8.14
N ASP A 121 8.92 10.61 7.58
CA ASP A 121 10.04 10.11 8.34
C ASP A 121 11.35 10.84 8.02
N LEU A 122 12.32 10.63 8.90
CA LEU A 122 13.63 11.26 8.85
C LEU A 122 14.70 10.20 8.63
N CYS A 123 15.49 10.41 7.58
CA CYS A 123 16.69 9.62 7.33
C CYS A 123 17.90 10.42 7.83
N ALA A 124 18.62 9.90 8.81
CA ALA A 124 19.84 10.55 9.29
C ALA A 124 20.96 10.48 8.24
N ALA A 125 21.90 11.43 8.29
CA ALA A 125 23.04 11.47 7.37
C ALA A 125 24.02 10.31 7.59
N SER A 126 24.08 9.78 8.81
CA SER A 126 24.69 8.49 9.13
C SER A 126 23.59 7.46 9.27
N GLY A 127 23.68 6.37 8.52
CA GLY A 127 22.79 5.21 8.65
C GLY A 127 22.88 4.56 10.04
N PRO A 128 22.11 3.49 10.29
CA PRO A 128 22.20 2.77 11.56
C PRO A 128 23.65 2.34 11.85
N PRO A 129 24.12 2.39 13.12
CA PRO A 129 25.49 2.02 13.49
C PRO A 129 25.90 0.60 13.10
N THR A 130 24.92 -0.29 12.89
CA THR A 130 25.08 -1.66 12.44
C THR A 130 23.85 -2.07 11.61
N GLY A 131 24.03 -2.47 10.34
CA GLY A 131 22.96 -2.97 9.49
C GLY A 131 23.21 -2.73 8.00
N SER A 132 22.64 -3.60 7.15
CA SER A 132 22.81 -3.61 5.68
C SER A 132 21.84 -2.68 4.92
N GLY A 133 21.25 -1.71 5.61
CA GLY A 133 20.37 -0.67 5.04
C GLY A 133 21.15 0.52 4.49
N SER A 134 20.45 1.61 4.14
CA SER A 134 21.10 2.83 3.62
C SER A 134 22.16 3.32 4.62
N ASN A 135 23.37 3.66 4.15
CA ASN A 135 24.44 4.24 4.99
C ASN A 135 24.11 5.68 5.46
N GLY A 136 22.82 6.04 5.47
CA GLY A 136 22.29 7.37 5.66
C GLY A 136 21.89 7.99 4.33
N CYS A 137 21.10 9.06 4.43
CA CYS A 137 20.67 9.85 3.29
C CYS A 137 21.59 11.05 3.09
N TYR A 138 22.04 11.27 1.86
CA TYR A 138 22.90 12.39 1.50
C TYR A 138 22.50 13.03 0.17
N LYS A 139 22.49 14.36 0.11
CA LYS A 139 21.95 15.17 -1.00
C LYS A 139 20.47 14.84 -1.25
N LEU A 140 20.03 14.88 -2.50
CA LEU A 140 18.66 14.52 -2.86
C LEU A 140 18.52 12.99 -2.89
N TRP A 141 18.15 12.44 -1.73
CA TRP A 141 18.00 11.00 -1.50
C TRP A 141 16.64 10.72 -0.88
N PHE A 142 15.93 9.71 -1.40
CA PHE A 142 14.68 9.23 -0.83
C PHE A 142 14.84 7.78 -0.39
N ASP A 143 14.62 7.51 0.89
CA ASP A 143 14.60 6.15 1.43
C ASP A 143 13.13 5.72 1.57
N LEU A 144 12.73 4.69 0.81
CA LEU A 144 11.32 4.34 0.62
C LEU A 144 10.92 3.14 1.50
N TRP A 145 9.83 3.27 2.26
CA TRP A 145 9.38 2.20 3.15
C TRP A 145 8.86 1.01 2.34
N ILE A 146 9.37 -0.19 2.59
CA ILE A 146 8.88 -1.41 1.93
C ILE A 146 7.90 -2.22 2.78
N GLY A 147 7.86 -2.00 4.09
CA GLY A 147 7.02 -2.76 5.01
C GLY A 147 7.80 -3.71 5.92
N GLY A 148 7.18 -4.85 6.22
CA GLY A 148 7.63 -5.77 7.27
C GLY A 148 6.97 -5.50 8.63
N ASN A 149 7.19 -6.41 9.58
CA ASN A 149 6.71 -6.36 10.95
C ASN A 149 7.62 -7.16 11.89
N GLY A 150 7.27 -7.23 13.18
CA GLY A 150 8.05 -7.95 14.19
C GLY A 150 8.20 -9.46 13.95
N SER A 151 7.44 -10.04 13.02
CA SER A 151 7.55 -11.45 12.61
C SER A 151 8.33 -11.63 11.29
N SER A 152 8.68 -10.54 10.61
CA SER A 152 9.47 -10.59 9.37
C SER A 152 10.87 -11.15 9.64
N LYS A 153 11.39 -11.90 8.66
CA LYS A 153 12.80 -12.32 8.67
C LYS A 153 13.68 -11.14 8.25
N PRO A 154 14.55 -10.58 9.12
CA PRO A 154 15.28 -9.36 8.79
C PRO A 154 16.07 -9.44 7.47
N HIS A 155 16.76 -10.56 7.23
CA HIS A 155 17.53 -10.76 6.01
C HIS A 155 16.68 -10.78 4.73
N ALA A 156 15.40 -11.18 4.81
CA ALA A 156 14.51 -11.21 3.65
C ALA A 156 14.01 -9.80 3.30
N VAL A 157 13.74 -8.98 4.31
CA VAL A 157 13.38 -7.57 4.13
C VAL A 157 14.56 -6.81 3.51
N VAL A 158 15.76 -6.98 4.09
CA VAL A 158 16.98 -6.35 3.56
C VAL A 158 17.34 -6.83 2.15
N ALA A 159 17.17 -8.11 1.84
CA ALA A 159 17.37 -8.60 0.47
C ALA A 159 16.43 -7.93 -0.53
N CYS A 160 15.19 -7.64 -0.11
CA CYS A 160 14.22 -6.89 -0.89
C CYS A 160 14.68 -5.45 -1.18
N GLU A 161 15.20 -4.77 -0.16
CA GLU A 161 15.69 -3.40 -0.27
C GLU A 161 16.85 -3.31 -1.27
N LEU A 162 17.80 -4.24 -1.15
CA LEU A 162 18.95 -4.34 -2.03
C LEU A 162 18.56 -4.68 -3.47
N GLU A 163 17.60 -5.57 -3.68
CA GLU A 163 17.11 -5.94 -5.02
C GLU A 163 16.43 -4.77 -5.74
N LEU A 164 15.71 -3.92 -5.00
CA LEU A 164 14.98 -2.79 -5.58
C LEU A 164 15.84 -1.55 -5.76
N THR A 165 16.92 -1.41 -4.99
CA THR A 165 17.80 -0.22 -5.01
C THR A 165 18.47 -0.06 -6.39
N PRO A 166 18.17 1.02 -7.14
CA PRO A 166 18.82 1.26 -8.42
C PRO A 166 20.30 1.62 -8.25
N SER A 167 21.15 1.19 -9.19
CA SER A 167 22.59 1.51 -9.18
C SER A 167 22.91 2.95 -9.59
N ARG A 168 21.92 3.72 -10.04
CA ARG A 168 22.04 5.10 -10.52
C ARG A 168 20.86 5.94 -10.05
N GLN A 169 21.00 7.26 -10.17
CA GLN A 169 19.87 8.15 -9.94
C GLN A 169 18.72 7.84 -10.91
N VAL A 170 17.51 8.02 -10.38
CA VAL A 170 16.25 7.76 -11.09
C VAL A 170 15.36 9.00 -11.02
N SER A 171 14.41 9.06 -11.94
CA SER A 171 13.46 10.16 -11.98
C SER A 171 12.42 10.01 -10.88
N VAL A 172 12.15 11.11 -10.19
CA VAL A 172 11.09 11.24 -9.17
C VAL A 172 10.28 12.47 -9.48
N ILE A 173 8.97 12.37 -9.36
CA ILE A 173 8.06 13.49 -9.57
C ILE A 173 7.65 14.05 -8.20
N LEU A 174 8.07 15.27 -7.90
CA LEU A 174 7.62 16.03 -6.73
C LEU A 174 6.25 16.66 -7.00
N TRP A 175 5.42 16.80 -5.95
CA TRP A 175 4.07 17.36 -6.04
C TRP A 175 3.24 16.77 -7.20
N PRO A 176 3.18 15.42 -7.32
CA PRO A 176 2.55 14.77 -8.45
C PRO A 176 1.05 15.06 -8.48
N ARG A 177 0.46 15.01 -9.67
CA ARG A 177 -0.99 14.96 -9.83
C ARG A 177 -1.53 13.68 -9.21
N ASP A 178 -2.79 13.71 -8.80
CA ASP A 178 -3.55 12.49 -8.60
C ASP A 178 -3.80 11.78 -9.94
N GLY A 179 -4.23 10.51 -9.88
CA GLY A 179 -4.56 9.71 -11.06
C GLY A 179 -3.37 9.16 -11.86
N MET A 180 -2.13 9.32 -11.40
CA MET A 180 -1.00 8.59 -11.99
C MET A 180 -1.18 7.08 -11.76
N PRO A 181 -0.69 6.22 -12.69
CA PRO A 181 -0.87 4.78 -12.59
C PRO A 181 -0.35 4.19 -11.28
N VAL A 182 -1.06 3.20 -10.73
CA VAL A 182 -0.59 2.41 -9.59
C VAL A 182 -0.54 0.95 -10.00
N ALA A 183 0.66 0.34 -10.02
CA ALA A 183 0.81 -1.03 -10.49
C ALA A 183 0.49 -2.09 -9.41
N HIS A 184 0.99 -1.87 -8.19
CA HIS A 184 0.88 -2.83 -7.10
C HIS A 184 0.50 -2.13 -5.80
N PRO A 185 -0.80 -1.94 -5.52
CA PRO A 185 -1.23 -1.38 -4.25
C PRO A 185 -0.85 -2.26 -3.04
N GLY A 186 -0.51 -1.61 -1.93
CA GLY A 186 -0.11 -2.22 -0.67
C GLY A 186 1.41 -2.15 -0.42
N ALA A 187 1.84 -2.79 0.68
CA ALA A 187 3.25 -2.87 1.03
C ALA A 187 4.06 -3.59 -0.07
N ILE A 188 5.25 -3.05 -0.35
CA ILE A 188 6.19 -3.57 -1.36
C ILE A 188 6.72 -4.95 -0.92
N TYR A 189 7.07 -5.10 0.36
CA TYR A 189 7.49 -6.36 0.96
C TYR A 189 6.32 -7.06 1.65
N ARG A 190 6.21 -8.38 1.45
CA ARG A 190 5.20 -9.25 2.06
C ARG A 190 5.87 -10.46 2.72
N ASN A 191 5.34 -10.87 3.87
CA ASN A 191 6.00 -11.76 4.83
C ASN A 191 6.15 -13.23 4.44
N GLN A 192 5.69 -13.66 3.26
CA GLN A 192 5.91 -15.05 2.87
C GLN A 192 7.25 -15.11 2.12
N PRO A 193 8.06 -16.17 2.16
CA PRO A 193 9.12 -16.37 1.16
C PRO A 193 8.41 -16.72 -0.17
N PRO A 194 9.03 -16.77 -1.36
CA PRO A 194 8.30 -17.33 -2.51
C PRO A 194 7.83 -18.75 -2.12
N PRO A 195 6.51 -19.07 -2.12
CA PRO A 195 5.38 -18.37 -2.76
C PRO A 195 4.52 -17.48 -1.81
N ASN A 196 5.00 -16.28 -1.47
CA ASN A 196 4.35 -14.95 -1.61
C ASN A 196 5.03 -13.83 -0.79
N GLY A 197 6.36 -13.73 -0.85
CA GLY A 197 7.09 -12.46 -0.57
C GLY A 197 7.78 -12.06 -1.82
N SER A 198 6.98 -11.53 -2.73
CA SER A 198 7.48 -10.82 -3.89
C SER A 198 7.85 -9.41 -3.46
N CYS A 199 9.08 -9.01 -3.75
CA CYS A 199 9.44 -7.60 -3.85
C CYS A 199 8.88 -7.08 -5.17
N TYR A 200 7.88 -6.21 -5.11
CA TYR A 200 7.30 -5.64 -6.31
C TYR A 200 8.28 -4.68 -6.99
N GLY A 201 8.43 -4.78 -8.32
CA GLY A 201 9.02 -3.72 -9.14
C GLY A 201 10.49 -3.89 -9.56
N LYS A 202 10.87 -5.05 -10.11
CA LYS A 202 12.12 -5.14 -10.90
C LYS A 202 12.07 -4.11 -12.03
N PRO A 203 13.00 -3.14 -12.13
CA PRO A 203 13.15 -2.38 -13.36
C PRO A 203 13.60 -3.35 -14.47
N GLU A 204 12.94 -3.27 -15.63
CA GLU A 204 13.42 -3.94 -16.84
C GLU A 204 14.88 -3.53 -17.06
N LYS A 205 15.76 -4.53 -17.24
CA LYS A 205 17.20 -4.32 -17.48
C LYS A 205 17.44 -3.67 -18.83
#